data_AF-A0A1H7LXE4-F1
#
_entry.id   AF-A0A1H7LXE4-F1
#
_cell.length_a   1.000
_cell.length_b   1.000
_cell.length_c   1.000
_cell.angle_alpha   90.00
_cell.angle_beta   90.00
_cell.angle_gamma   90.00
#
_symmetry.space_group_name_H-M   'P 1'
#
loop_
_entity.id
_entity.type
_entity.pdbx_description
1 polymer ?
#
loop_
_entity_poly.entity_id
_entity_poly.type
_entity_poly.pdbx_seq_one_letter_code
_entity_poly.pdbx_strand_id
1 'polypeptide(L)'
;MPRVVTVRGTGAQMTWTLLAANGRPLATSAHLFAGAEELAAALRELHADRRELRFGLMQPPSGRAWHWTAYLPARRSDSQQRQAVARSARGYLRMDQCRRGAEGFTAALELVNIAWPTGT
;
A
#
# COMPACT_ATOMS: atom_id res chain seq x y z
N MET A 1 13.57 11.07 4.33
CA MET A 1 13.30 9.70 3.84
C MET A 1 11.81 9.42 3.87
N PRO A 2 11.26 8.58 2.96
CA PRO A 2 9.90 8.05 3.09
C PRO A 2 9.74 7.21 4.36
N ARG A 3 8.53 7.16 4.91
CA ARG A 3 8.23 6.38 6.13
C ARG A 3 6.84 5.77 6.11
N VAL A 4 6.70 4.61 6.72
CA VAL A 4 5.39 4.02 7.01
C VAL A 4 4.89 4.56 8.35
N VAL A 5 3.63 4.97 8.39
CA VAL A 5 2.91 5.25 9.63
C VAL A 5 1.77 4.26 9.79
N THR A 6 1.64 3.69 10.98
CA THR A 6 0.51 2.82 11.32
C THR A 6 -0.63 3.68 11.85
N VAL A 7 -1.84 3.42 11.39
CA VAL A 7 -3.04 4.16 11.79
C VAL A 7 -4.00 3.17 12.43
N ARG A 8 -4.51 3.49 13.63
CA ARG A 8 -5.56 2.70 14.28
C ARG A 8 -6.91 3.09 13.68
N GLY A 9 -7.67 2.07 13.28
CA GLY A 9 -9.06 2.20 12.86
C GLY A 9 -10.01 2.09 14.06
N THR A 10 -11.24 1.67 13.80
CA THR A 10 -12.24 1.39 14.85
C THR A 10 -11.95 0.06 15.53
N GLY A 11 -11.92 0.05 16.87
CA GLY A 11 -11.63 -1.15 17.65
C GLY A 11 -10.14 -1.54 17.58
N ALA A 12 -9.87 -2.83 17.38
CA ALA A 12 -8.50 -3.36 17.26
C ALA A 12 -7.91 -3.20 15.84
N GLN A 13 -8.73 -2.76 14.87
CA GLN A 13 -8.29 -2.73 13.48
C GLN A 13 -7.17 -1.73 13.23
N MET A 14 -6.24 -2.08 12.36
CA MET A 14 -5.11 -1.24 11.98
C MET A 14 -4.95 -1.16 10.46
N THR A 15 -4.34 -0.06 10.01
CA THR A 15 -3.93 0.18 8.63
C THR A 15 -2.57 0.86 8.62
N TRP A 16 -2.00 1.06 7.43
CA TRP A 16 -0.76 1.79 7.26
C TRP A 16 -0.88 2.80 6.14
N THR A 17 -0.11 3.87 6.23
CA THR A 17 0.06 4.86 5.17
C THR A 17 1.54 5.06 4.90
N LEU A 18 1.94 5.01 3.63
CA LEU A 18 3.28 5.39 3.20
C LEU A 18 3.31 6.89 2.91
N LEU A 19 4.19 7.59 3.61
CA LEU A 19 4.44 9.01 3.40
C LEU A 19 5.73 9.19 2.60
N ALA A 20 5.69 10.11 1.63
CA ALA A 20 6.89 10.63 0.98
C ALA A 20 7.76 11.39 1.99
N ALA A 21 9.00 11.72 1.60
CA ALA A 21 9.92 12.45 2.46
C ALA A 21 9.38 13.83 2.92
N ASN A 22 8.51 14.47 2.13
CA ASN A 22 7.86 15.73 2.46
C ASN A 22 6.56 15.55 3.27
N GLY A 23 6.30 14.35 3.79
CA GLY A 23 5.11 14.04 4.59
C GLY A 23 3.83 13.80 3.79
N ARG A 24 3.85 13.94 2.46
CA ARG A 24 2.67 13.71 1.63
C ARG A 24 2.33 12.21 1.55
N PRO A 25 1.06 11.81 1.76
CA PRO A 25 0.63 10.43 1.54
C PRO A 25 0.80 9.99 0.07
N LEU A 26 1.46 8.85 -0.11
CA LEU A 26 1.62 8.17 -1.39
C LEU A 26 0.62 7.03 -1.52
N ALA A 27 0.53 6.20 -0.48
CA ALA A 27 -0.22 4.96 -0.48
C ALA A 27 -0.84 4.66 0.88
N THR A 28 -1.91 3.88 0.87
CA THR A 28 -2.54 3.30 2.06
C THR A 28 -2.74 1.80 1.87
N SER A 29 -2.95 1.06 2.96
CA SER A 29 -3.28 -0.37 2.86
C SER A 29 -4.57 -0.57 2.08
N ALA A 30 -4.64 -1.66 1.31
CA ALA A 30 -5.83 -2.00 0.54
C ALA A 30 -6.98 -2.55 1.40
N HIS A 31 -6.67 -3.03 2.61
CA HIS A 31 -7.59 -3.61 3.59
C HIS A 31 -7.16 -3.25 5.02
N LEU A 32 -8.06 -3.41 5.97
CA LEU A 32 -7.79 -3.27 7.40
C LEU A 32 -7.29 -4.61 7.96
N PHE A 33 -6.37 -4.55 8.91
CA PHE A 33 -5.83 -5.69 9.64
C PHE A 33 -6.48 -5.78 11.02
N ALA A 34 -6.62 -6.97 11.59
CA ALA A 34 -7.23 -7.19 12.89
C ALA A 34 -6.40 -6.66 14.06
N GLY A 35 -5.10 -6.42 13.86
CA GLY A 35 -4.21 -5.90 14.91
C GLY A 35 -2.77 -5.66 14.45
N ALA A 36 -1.90 -5.35 15.41
CA ALA A 36 -0.51 -4.98 15.17
C ALA A 36 0.33 -6.11 14.56
N GLU A 37 0.12 -7.35 15.00
CA GLU A 37 0.88 -8.52 14.52
C GLU A 37 0.60 -8.83 13.05
N GLU A 38 -0.68 -8.87 12.68
CA GLU A 38 -1.12 -9.09 11.29
C GLU A 38 -0.61 -7.96 10.38
N LEU A 39 -0.72 -6.71 10.84
CA LEU A 39 -0.17 -5.56 10.14
C LEU A 39 1.35 -5.67 9.96
N ALA A 40 2.09 -6.09 10.99
CA ALA A 40 3.53 -6.25 10.91
C ALA A 40 3.93 -7.35 9.92
N ALA A 41 3.20 -8.47 9.89
CA ALA A 41 3.40 -9.56 8.94
C ALA A 41 3.17 -9.08 7.49
N ALA A 42 2.06 -8.38 7.24
CA ALA A 42 1.74 -7.86 5.91
C ALA A 42 2.75 -6.79 5.44
N LEU A 43 3.24 -5.92 6.33
CA LEU A 43 4.30 -4.95 5.99
C LEU A 43 5.64 -5.64 5.69
N ARG A 44 5.97 -6.74 6.38
CA ARG A 44 7.17 -7.55 6.08
C ARG A 44 7.08 -8.18 4.71
N GLU A 45 5.94 -8.78 4.38
CA GLU A 45 5.69 -9.37 3.06
C GLU A 45 5.76 -8.32 1.95
N LEU A 46 5.06 -7.19 2.12
CA LEU A 46 5.11 -6.08 1.17
C LEU A 46 6.54 -5.57 0.94
N HIS A 47 7.34 -5.45 2.00
CA HIS A 47 8.72 -5.01 1.87
C HIS A 47 9.61 -6.05 1.20
N ALA A 48 9.44 -7.34 1.53
CA ALA A 48 10.20 -8.42 0.91
C ALA A 48 9.92 -8.53 -0.59
N ASP A 49 8.64 -8.49 -0.99
CA ASP A 49 8.19 -8.75 -2.36
C ASP A 49 8.00 -7.46 -3.18
N ARG A 50 8.49 -6.31 -2.69
CA ARG A 50 8.25 -4.98 -3.29
C ARG A 50 8.61 -4.89 -4.78
N ARG A 51 9.55 -5.72 -5.25
CA ARG A 51 10.01 -5.76 -6.65
C ARG A 51 9.11 -6.60 -7.56
N GLU A 52 8.24 -7.42 -6.99
CA GLU A 52 7.32 -8.30 -7.72
C GLU A 52 5.90 -7.73 -7.79
N LEU A 53 5.69 -6.54 -7.23
CA LEU A 53 4.39 -5.88 -7.22
C LEU A 53 3.89 -5.61 -8.63
N ARG A 54 2.60 -5.90 -8.84
CA ARG A 54 1.87 -5.57 -10.06
C ARG A 54 0.87 -4.46 -9.77
N PHE A 55 0.65 -3.58 -10.73
CA PHE A 55 -0.24 -2.44 -10.58
C PHE A 55 -1.42 -2.51 -11.53
N GLY A 56 -2.62 -2.35 -10.99
CA GLY A 56 -3.83 -2.05 -11.75
C GLY A 56 -4.12 -0.56 -11.68
N LEU A 57 -4.33 0.08 -12.83
CA LEU A 57 -4.80 1.48 -12.91
C LEU A 57 -6.28 1.46 -13.26
N MET A 58 -7.11 2.05 -12.42
CA MET A 58 -8.56 2.02 -12.59
C MET A 58 -9.17 3.40 -12.35
N GLN A 59 -10.19 3.72 -13.11
CA GLN A 59 -11.07 4.84 -12.86
C GLN A 59 -12.42 4.28 -12.39
N PRO A 60 -12.85 4.50 -11.14
CA PRO A 60 -14.13 3.99 -10.64
C PRO A 60 -15.30 4.57 -11.45
N PRO A 61 -16.39 3.84 -11.67
CA PRO A 61 -17.54 4.32 -12.45
C PRO A 61 -18.17 5.61 -11.87
N SER A 62 -18.11 5.79 -10.55
CA SER A 62 -18.63 6.96 -9.84
C SER A 62 -17.68 8.15 -9.79
N GLY A 63 -16.45 8.02 -10.30
CA GLY A 63 -15.38 9.00 -10.10
C GLY A 63 -14.66 9.40 -11.38
N ARG A 64 -14.30 10.69 -11.49
CA ARG A 64 -13.42 11.17 -12.58
C ARG A 64 -11.93 10.99 -12.29
N ALA A 65 -11.58 10.32 -11.20
CA ALA A 65 -10.20 10.16 -10.76
C ALA A 65 -9.68 8.75 -11.01
N TRP A 66 -8.44 8.67 -11.49
CA TRP A 66 -7.65 7.47 -11.62
C TRP A 66 -7.02 7.10 -10.28
N HIS A 67 -7.07 5.83 -9.94
CA HIS A 67 -6.44 5.23 -8.78
C HIS A 67 -5.58 4.06 -9.22
N TRP A 68 -4.48 3.85 -8.51
CA TRP A 68 -3.67 2.67 -8.68
C TRP A 68 -3.87 1.74 -7.48
N THR A 69 -3.83 0.45 -7.74
CA THR A 69 -3.84 -0.61 -6.73
C THR A 69 -2.64 -1.51 -6.98
N ALA A 70 -1.85 -1.77 -5.93
CA ALA A 70 -0.74 -2.71 -5.96
C ALA A 70 -1.21 -4.09 -5.48
N TYR A 71 -0.71 -5.12 -6.13
CA TYR A 71 -1.02 -6.52 -5.86
C TYR A 71 0.26 -7.32 -5.70
N LEU A 72 0.27 -8.21 -4.71
CA LEU A 72 1.30 -9.23 -4.63
C LEU A 72 1.13 -10.26 -5.77
N PRO A 73 2.23 -10.89 -6.23
CA PRO A 73 2.14 -12.03 -7.12
C PRO A 73 1.36 -13.17 -6.44
N ALA A 74 0.58 -13.91 -7.22
CA ALA A 74 -0.07 -15.12 -6.70
C ALA A 74 1.02 -16.17 -6.41
N ARG A 75 1.13 -16.62 -5.15
CA ARG A 75 2.01 -17.74 -4.79
C ARG A 75 1.32 -19.05 -5.14
N ARG A 76 2.06 -20.04 -5.69
CA ARG A 76 1.50 -21.33 -6.12
C ARG A 76 0.82 -22.14 -5.00
N SER A 77 1.15 -21.87 -3.73
CA SER A 77 0.64 -22.60 -2.57
C SER A 77 -0.65 -22.01 -1.98
N ASP A 78 -0.92 -20.72 -2.21
CA ASP A 78 -2.12 -20.08 -1.72
C ASP A 78 -3.12 -19.95 -2.86
N SER A 79 -4.26 -20.60 -2.71
CA SER A 79 -5.43 -20.43 -3.59
C SER A 79 -6.01 -19.00 -3.59
N GLN A 80 -5.31 -18.03 -2.98
CA GLN A 80 -5.67 -16.63 -2.98
C GLN A 80 -5.24 -15.97 -4.30
N GLN A 81 -6.26 -15.57 -5.07
CA GLN A 81 -6.15 -14.59 -6.13
C GLN A 81 -5.28 -13.41 -5.69
N ARG A 82 -4.52 -12.82 -6.63
CA ARG A 82 -3.69 -11.60 -6.47
C ARG A 82 -4.32 -10.65 -5.43
N GLN A 83 -3.81 -10.68 -4.20
CA GLN A 83 -4.40 -9.88 -3.13
C GLN A 83 -3.94 -8.44 -3.30
N ALA A 84 -4.89 -7.50 -3.28
CA ALA A 84 -4.56 -6.09 -3.23
C ALA A 84 -3.91 -5.79 -1.87
N VAL A 85 -2.72 -5.18 -1.89
CA VAL A 85 -1.95 -4.85 -0.69
C VAL A 85 -1.86 -3.36 -0.42
N ALA A 86 -1.85 -2.54 -1.47
CA ALA A 86 -1.80 -1.09 -1.35
C ALA A 86 -2.68 -0.40 -2.39
N ARG A 87 -3.12 0.81 -2.08
CA ARG A 87 -3.84 1.69 -3.01
C ARG A 87 -3.26 3.09 -2.94
N SER A 88 -3.43 3.84 -4.02
CA SER A 88 -3.12 5.27 -4.04
C SER A 88 -3.85 5.99 -2.91
N ALA A 89 -3.13 6.79 -2.11
CA ALA A 89 -3.75 7.57 -1.03
C ALA A 89 -4.71 8.68 -1.52
N ARG A 90 -4.67 9.00 -2.82
CA ARG A 90 -5.54 9.99 -3.47
C ARG A 90 -5.84 9.59 -4.91
N GLY A 91 -6.90 10.17 -5.46
CA GLY A 91 -7.20 10.10 -6.89
C GLY A 91 -6.31 11.04 -7.72
N TYR A 92 -6.08 10.66 -8.97
CA TYR A 92 -5.34 11.41 -9.97
C TYR A 92 -6.25 11.81 -11.13
N LEU A 93 -6.05 13.00 -11.71
CA LEU A 93 -6.91 13.46 -12.80
C LEU A 93 -6.63 12.75 -14.13
N ARG A 94 -5.41 12.22 -14.32
CA ARG A 94 -4.97 11.59 -15.58
C ARG A 94 -4.30 10.25 -15.29
N MET A 95 -4.45 9.31 -16.23
CA MET A 95 -3.83 7.97 -16.14
C MET A 95 -2.31 8.05 -15.97
N ASP A 96 -1.61 8.92 -16.70
CA ASP A 96 -0.15 9.03 -16.61
C ASP A 96 0.31 9.57 -15.25
N GLN A 97 -0.47 10.48 -14.64
CA GLN A 97 -0.20 10.93 -13.26
C GLN A 97 -0.39 9.79 -12.26
N CYS A 98 -1.38 8.94 -12.50
CA CYS A 98 -1.63 7.74 -11.70
C CYS A 98 -0.46 6.75 -11.81
N ARG A 99 0.03 6.49 -13.04
CA ARG A 99 1.20 5.64 -13.29
C ARG A 99 2.45 6.17 -12.60
N ARG A 100 2.76 7.46 -12.74
CA ARG A 100 3.86 8.11 -12.00
C ARG A 100 3.68 8.03 -10.48
N GLY A 101 2.44 8.06 -10.01
CA GLY A 101 2.12 7.83 -8.60
C GLY A 101 2.51 6.42 -8.12
N ALA A 102 2.28 5.39 -8.94
CA ALA A 102 2.66 4.01 -8.65
C ALA A 102 4.19 3.81 -8.70
N GLU A 103 4.87 4.42 -9.67
CA GLU A 103 6.34 4.44 -9.75
C GLU A 103 6.95 5.11 -8.51
N GLY A 104 6.39 6.26 -8.09
CA GLY A 104 6.82 6.96 -6.87
C GLY A 104 6.60 6.15 -5.59
N PHE A 105 5.55 5.33 -5.54
CA PHE A 105 5.35 4.38 -4.44
C PHE A 105 6.43 3.28 -4.42
N THR A 106 6.75 2.70 -5.59
CA THR A 106 7.80 1.68 -5.72
C THR A 106 9.17 2.24 -5.29
N ALA A 107 9.52 3.43 -5.80
CA ALA A 107 10.77 4.11 -5.41
C ALA A 107 10.80 4.43 -3.91
N ALA A 108 9.67 4.81 -3.32
CA ALA A 108 9.58 5.05 -1.89
C ALA A 108 9.77 3.77 -1.07
N LEU A 109 9.23 2.62 -1.51
CA LEU A 109 9.40 1.33 -0.84
C LEU A 109 10.86 0.84 -0.82
N GLU A 110 11.68 1.21 -1.80
CA GLU A 110 13.12 0.89 -1.79
C GLU A 110 13.90 1.72 -0.75
N LEU A 111 13.37 2.87 -0.34
CA LEU A 111 14.02 3.82 0.58
C LEU A 111 13.34 3.91 1.95
N VAL A 112 12.27 3.15 2.15
CA VAL A 112 11.38 3.35 3.29
C VAL A 112 12.05 2.89 4.58
N ASN A 113 11.92 3.71 5.62
CA ASN A 113 12.19 3.28 6.98
C ASN A 113 10.87 2.80 7.62
N ILE A 114 10.82 1.54 8.04
CA ILE A 114 9.67 0.92 8.68
C ILE A 114 9.96 0.77 10.17
N ALA A 115 9.26 1.55 10.99
CA ALA A 115 9.15 1.26 12.41
C ALA A 115 8.09 0.16 12.59
N TRP A 116 8.53 -1.04 12.94
CA TRP A 116 7.64 -2.19 13.09
C TRP A 116 6.71 -1.97 14.29
N PRO A 117 5.38 -2.12 14.13
CA PRO A 117 4.48 -2.05 15.27
C PRO A 117 4.78 -3.23 16.19
N THR A 118 5.21 -2.94 17.42
CA THR A 118 5.36 -3.93 18.49
C THR A 118 4.01 -4.13 19.16
N GLY A 119 3.60 -5.39 19.37
CA GLY A 119 2.43 -5.71 20.18
C GLY A 119 2.62 -5.15 21.60
N THR A 120 1.61 -4.42 22.09
CA THR A 120 1.47 -4.03 23.49
C THR A 120 0.29 -4.78 24.07
#